data_AF-A0A1V5RZ20-F1
#
_entry.id   AF-A0A1V5RZ20-F1
#
_cell.length_a   1.000
_cell.length_b   1.000
_cell.length_c   1.000
_cell.angle_alpha   90.00
_cell.angle_beta   90.00
_cell.angle_gamma   90.00
#
_symmetry.space_group_name_H-M   'P 1'
#
loop_
_entity.id
_entity.type
_entity.pdbx_description
1 polymer ?
#
loop_
_entity_poly.entity_id
_entity_poly.type
_entity_poly.pdbx_seq_one_letter_code
_entity_poly.pdbx_strand_id
1 'polypeptide(L)'
;MITVSVRIFLSGIHAQHACRNFYGYNKRKGLKGIKELLSRLIAWRVNLFWYVFVLIFNFLIIYMPYIICSLLGDNFGITVNTRLLMPFYFLIAIVFWGPLGEEIGWRGYVQPGLRQKLKLFPTGIIVDAVWGLWHLPLFFIPGASQYGASFPGFLISDIALGVVFAWVYERTGGSLLLSCLFHAAWNFTNGLITVRSVNVDMTKYTIISNIIYVVILIFMIIDMYKKKKEATVKA
;
A
#
# COMPACT_ATOMS: atom_id res chain seq x y z
N MET A 1 3.98 14.81 -16.78
CA MET A 1 3.57 14.01 -15.61
C MET A 1 2.49 13.00 -15.95
N ILE A 2 1.29 13.42 -16.41
CA ILE A 2 0.17 12.52 -16.80
C ILE A 2 0.60 11.45 -17.83
N THR A 3 1.41 11.82 -18.82
CA THR A 3 1.88 10.91 -19.89
C THR A 3 2.84 9.82 -19.41
N VAL A 4 3.61 10.06 -18.34
CA VAL A 4 4.53 9.07 -17.77
C VAL A 4 3.78 8.12 -16.86
N SER A 5 2.89 8.64 -16.01
CA SER A 5 1.99 7.82 -15.17
C SER A 5 1.05 6.95 -16.02
N VAL A 6 0.57 7.43 -17.17
CA VAL A 6 -0.23 6.62 -18.12
C VAL A 6 0.61 5.57 -18.84
N ARG A 7 1.86 5.87 -19.22
CA ARG A 7 2.77 4.88 -19.82
C ARG A 7 3.22 3.81 -18.83
N ILE A 8 3.39 4.19 -17.56
CA ILE A 8 3.66 3.29 -16.45
C ILE A 8 2.41 2.46 -16.14
N PHE A 9 1.23 3.06 -16.04
CA PHE A 9 -0.06 2.36 -15.92
C PHE A 9 -0.26 1.33 -17.06
N LEU A 10 0.02 1.72 -18.31
CA LEU A 10 -0.01 0.81 -19.44
C LEU A 10 1.09 -0.24 -19.35
N SER A 11 2.30 0.07 -18.90
CA SER A 11 3.36 -0.93 -18.72
C SER A 11 3.06 -1.90 -17.57
N GLY A 12 2.33 -1.47 -16.53
CA GLY A 12 1.77 -2.31 -15.48
C GLY A 12 0.71 -3.27 -16.02
N ILE A 13 -0.18 -2.78 -16.89
CA ILE A 13 -1.10 -3.65 -17.65
C ILE A 13 -0.32 -4.63 -18.54
N HIS A 14 0.75 -4.20 -19.21
CA HIS A 14 1.58 -5.09 -20.03
C HIS A 14 2.42 -6.08 -19.19
N ALA A 15 2.87 -5.72 -17.99
CA ALA A 15 3.52 -6.61 -17.03
C ALA A 15 2.54 -7.66 -16.49
N GLN A 16 1.28 -7.28 -16.27
CA GLN A 16 0.19 -8.22 -15.95
C GLN A 16 -0.08 -9.18 -17.12
N HIS A 17 0.05 -8.71 -18.37
CA HIS A 17 0.02 -9.57 -19.57
C HIS A 17 1.25 -10.48 -19.70
N ALA A 18 2.42 -10.13 -19.16
CA ALA A 18 3.59 -11.02 -19.10
C ALA A 18 3.41 -12.14 -18.05
N CYS A 19 2.72 -11.86 -16.93
CA CYS A 19 2.33 -12.86 -15.94
C CYS A 19 1.17 -13.78 -16.38
N ARG A 20 0.63 -13.60 -17.59
CA ARG A 20 -0.47 -14.38 -18.18
C ARG A 20 -0.17 -15.89 -18.30
N ASN A 21 1.10 -16.29 -18.17
CA ASN A 21 1.52 -17.68 -18.20
C ASN A 21 1.76 -18.30 -16.81
N PHE A 22 1.70 -17.55 -15.70
CA PHE A 22 2.24 -18.04 -14.43
C PHE A 22 1.19 -18.55 -13.42
N TYR A 23 -0.08 -18.13 -13.46
CA TYR A 23 -1.06 -18.58 -12.46
C TYR A 23 -2.48 -18.76 -13.00
N GLY A 24 -3.09 -19.89 -12.65
CA GLY A 24 -4.39 -20.40 -13.10
C GLY A 24 -5.62 -19.63 -12.65
N TYR A 25 -5.55 -18.31 -12.49
CA TYR A 25 -6.74 -17.48 -12.39
C TYR A 25 -7.29 -17.25 -13.80
N ASN A 26 -8.22 -18.14 -14.19
CA ASN A 26 -9.18 -17.96 -15.28
C ASN A 26 -8.67 -17.94 -16.73
N LYS A 27 -7.91 -18.95 -17.15
CA LYS A 27 -8.07 -19.44 -18.55
C LYS A 27 -9.49 -19.96 -18.83
N ARG A 28 -10.35 -20.16 -17.82
CA ARG A 28 -11.69 -20.80 -17.96
C ARG A 28 -12.93 -19.93 -17.75
N LYS A 29 -12.85 -18.67 -17.26
CA LYS A 29 -14.07 -17.86 -16.97
C LYS A 29 -14.34 -16.67 -17.91
N GLY A 30 -13.38 -16.24 -18.74
CA GLY A 30 -13.56 -15.13 -19.69
C GLY A 30 -14.17 -13.88 -19.02
N LEU A 31 -15.24 -13.32 -19.62
CA LEU A 31 -15.97 -12.16 -19.13
C LEU A 31 -16.48 -12.30 -17.68
N LYS A 32 -16.83 -13.51 -17.23
CA LYS A 32 -17.30 -13.72 -15.84
C LYS A 32 -16.20 -13.43 -14.83
N GLY A 33 -14.95 -13.77 -15.14
CA GLY A 33 -13.80 -13.48 -14.27
C GLY A 33 -13.52 -11.97 -14.18
N ILE A 34 -13.64 -11.24 -15.28
CA ILE A 34 -13.51 -9.78 -15.30
C ILE A 34 -14.61 -9.13 -14.46
N LYS A 35 -15.87 -9.55 -14.63
CA LYS A 35 -16.99 -9.05 -13.82
C LYS A 35 -16.79 -9.31 -12.32
N GLU A 36 -16.33 -10.51 -11.96
CA GLU A 36 -16.00 -10.87 -10.57
C GLU A 36 -14.90 -9.95 -10.00
N LEU A 37 -13.83 -9.70 -10.77
CA LEU A 37 -12.76 -8.80 -10.36
C LEU A 37 -13.25 -7.36 -10.15
N LEU A 38 -13.95 -6.81 -11.14
CA LEU A 38 -14.45 -5.44 -11.07
C LEU A 38 -15.54 -5.26 -9.99
N SER A 39 -16.33 -6.29 -9.68
CA SER A 39 -17.30 -6.22 -8.59
C SER A 39 -16.65 -5.98 -7.21
N ARG A 40 -15.37 -6.32 -7.04
CA ARG A 40 -14.64 -6.06 -5.78
C ARG A 40 -14.29 -4.59 -5.60
N LEU A 41 -14.32 -3.78 -6.67
CA LEU A 41 -14.15 -2.32 -6.59
C LEU A 41 -15.36 -1.62 -5.95
N ILE A 42 -16.51 -2.30 -5.93
CA ILE A 42 -17.74 -1.82 -5.28
C ILE A 42 -18.08 -2.64 -4.03
N ALA A 43 -17.10 -3.36 -3.47
CA ALA A 43 -17.26 -4.09 -2.20
C ALA A 43 -17.17 -3.13 -1.01
N TRP A 44 -18.18 -2.27 -0.85
CA TRP A 44 -18.22 -1.21 0.18
C TRP A 44 -18.81 -1.66 1.52
N ARG A 45 -19.49 -2.81 1.57
CA ARG A 45 -20.08 -3.36 2.80
C ARG A 45 -19.01 -4.03 3.67
N VAL A 46 -18.10 -3.22 4.19
CA VAL A 46 -17.00 -3.61 5.07
C VAL A 46 -17.18 -2.91 6.42
N ASN A 47 -16.73 -3.54 7.51
CA ASN A 47 -16.78 -2.96 8.84
C ASN A 47 -16.06 -1.58 8.87
N LEU A 48 -16.69 -0.59 9.49
CA LEU A 48 -16.19 0.80 9.60
C LEU A 48 -14.77 0.89 10.15
N PHE A 49 -14.39 -0.01 11.06
CA PHE A 49 -13.03 -0.12 11.57
C PHE A 49 -11.98 -0.13 10.46
N TRP A 50 -12.23 -0.85 9.35
CA TRP A 50 -11.26 -0.95 8.25
C TRP A 50 -11.13 0.34 7.47
N TYR A 51 -12.20 1.11 7.31
CA TYR A 51 -12.14 2.43 6.69
C TYR A 51 -11.30 3.38 7.54
N VAL A 52 -11.56 3.42 8.86
CA VAL A 52 -10.77 4.23 9.79
C VAL A 52 -9.32 3.77 9.79
N PHE A 53 -9.09 2.46 9.84
CA PHE A 53 -7.75 1.88 9.82
C PHE A 53 -6.97 2.32 8.59
N VAL A 54 -7.47 2.11 7.36
CA VAL A 54 -6.70 2.44 6.15
C VAL A 54 -6.46 3.94 5.98
N LEU A 55 -7.33 4.79 6.51
CA LEU A 55 -7.15 6.25 6.44
C LEU A 55 -6.15 6.74 7.48
N ILE A 56 -6.21 6.23 8.71
CA ILE A 56 -5.41 6.72 9.84
C ILE A 56 -4.06 6.02 9.95
N PHE A 57 -3.95 4.76 9.55
CA PHE A 57 -2.72 3.97 9.63
C PHE A 57 -1.51 4.69 9.04
N ASN A 58 -1.67 5.32 7.88
CA ASN A 58 -0.59 6.02 7.19
C ASN A 58 -0.08 7.22 8.00
N PHE A 59 -0.98 7.97 8.64
CA PHE A 59 -0.57 9.08 9.52
C PHE A 59 0.16 8.57 10.76
N LEU A 60 -0.29 7.45 11.34
CA LEU A 60 0.37 6.85 12.49
C LEU A 60 1.77 6.37 12.14
N ILE A 61 1.95 5.70 11.01
CA ILE A 61 3.26 5.11 10.69
C ILE A 61 4.27 6.17 10.24
N ILE A 62 3.81 7.23 9.56
CA ILE A 62 4.69 8.28 9.02
C ILE A 62 4.94 9.37 10.07
N TYR A 63 3.91 9.89 10.75
CA TYR A 63 4.04 11.11 11.57
C TYR A 63 4.14 10.86 13.06
N MET A 64 3.63 9.75 13.59
CA MET A 64 3.77 9.46 15.01
C MET A 64 5.22 9.42 15.48
N PRO A 65 6.18 8.83 14.73
CA PRO A 65 7.59 8.90 15.12
C PRO A 65 8.13 10.33 15.20
N TYR A 66 7.77 11.21 14.25
CA TYR A 66 8.17 12.62 14.29
C TYR A 66 7.57 13.36 15.50
N ILE A 67 6.30 13.10 15.81
CA ILE A 67 5.64 13.69 16.99
C ILE A 67 6.35 13.27 18.27
N ILE A 68 6.61 11.97 18.44
CA ILE A 68 7.30 11.45 19.64
C ILE A 68 8.71 12.02 19.73
N CYS A 69 9.49 12.02 18.65
CA CYS A 69 10.81 12.65 18.63
C CYS A 69 10.76 14.13 19.04
N SER A 70 9.75 14.87 18.57
CA SER A 70 9.58 16.28 18.91
C SER A 70 9.22 16.50 20.38
N LEU A 71 8.35 15.65 20.94
CA LEU A 71 8.07 15.63 22.38
C LEU A 71 9.31 15.28 23.22
N LEU A 72 10.26 14.54 22.63
CA LEU A 72 11.56 14.20 23.22
C LEU A 72 12.67 15.22 22.90
N GLY A 73 12.30 16.42 22.42
CA GLY A 73 13.21 17.56 22.25
C GLY A 73 13.80 17.76 20.85
N ASP A 74 13.44 16.93 19.86
CA ASP A 74 13.92 17.13 18.49
C ASP A 74 13.12 18.23 17.76
N ASN A 75 13.80 19.02 16.93
CA ASN A 75 13.18 20.10 16.17
C ASN A 75 13.06 19.73 14.70
N PHE A 76 11.82 19.53 14.23
CA PHE A 76 11.54 19.28 12.82
C PHE A 76 10.85 20.49 12.18
N GLY A 77 11.30 20.86 10.98
CA GLY A 77 10.58 21.80 10.13
C GLY A 77 9.43 21.08 9.43
N ILE A 78 8.21 21.63 9.55
CA ILE A 78 7.02 21.06 8.92
C ILE A 78 6.56 21.99 7.81
N THR A 79 6.38 21.45 6.60
CA THR A 79 5.74 22.15 5.49
C THR A 79 4.52 21.37 5.04
N VAL A 80 3.36 22.01 5.05
CA VAL A 80 2.09 21.41 4.60
C VAL A 80 1.79 21.84 3.18
N ASN A 81 1.55 20.87 2.31
CA ASN A 81 1.13 21.09 0.94
C ASN A 81 -0.39 21.31 0.89
N THR A 82 -0.80 22.57 0.96
CA THR A 82 -2.21 22.97 1.02
C THR A 82 -3.02 22.59 -0.22
N ARG A 83 -2.37 22.35 -1.37
CA ARG A 83 -3.04 21.89 -2.60
C ARG A 83 -3.67 20.51 -2.43
N LEU A 84 -3.08 19.69 -1.56
CA LEU A 84 -3.58 18.35 -1.27
C LEU A 84 -4.74 18.36 -0.28
N LEU A 85 -4.97 19.43 0.47
CA LEU A 85 -6.10 19.51 1.41
C LEU A 85 -7.48 19.56 0.72
N MET A 86 -7.52 19.70 -0.60
CA MET A 86 -8.78 19.71 -1.35
C MET A 86 -9.33 18.28 -1.52
N PRO A 87 -10.59 18.01 -1.13
CA PRO A 87 -11.23 16.69 -1.30
C PRO A 87 -11.17 16.16 -2.74
N PHE A 88 -11.25 17.05 -3.73
CA PHE A 88 -11.13 16.69 -5.14
C PHE A 88 -9.77 16.10 -5.49
N TYR A 89 -8.69 16.55 -4.86
CA TYR A 89 -7.34 16.02 -5.14
C TYR A 89 -7.22 14.57 -4.68
N PHE A 90 -7.78 14.24 -3.51
CA PHE A 90 -7.82 12.86 -3.02
C PHE A 90 -8.62 11.93 -3.94
N LEU A 91 -9.79 12.39 -4.41
CA LEU A 91 -10.61 11.62 -5.36
C LEU A 91 -9.93 11.44 -6.71
N ILE A 92 -9.29 12.50 -7.23
CA ILE A 92 -8.48 12.43 -8.46
C ILE A 92 -7.31 11.46 -8.25
N ALA A 93 -6.69 11.45 -7.07
CA ALA A 93 -5.58 10.56 -6.78
C ALA A 93 -6.00 9.08 -6.84
N ILE A 94 -7.18 8.73 -6.32
CA ILE A 94 -7.72 7.36 -6.41
C ILE A 94 -7.90 6.94 -7.88
N VAL A 95 -8.51 7.80 -8.69
CA VAL A 95 -8.99 7.44 -10.05
C VAL A 95 -7.89 7.57 -11.11
N PHE A 96 -7.10 8.64 -11.06
CA PHE A 96 -6.21 9.04 -12.16
C PHE A 96 -4.72 8.88 -11.85
N TRP A 97 -4.32 8.71 -10.59
CA TRP A 97 -2.90 8.68 -10.20
C TRP A 97 -2.34 7.28 -9.92
N GLY A 98 -3.03 6.22 -10.34
CA GLY A 98 -2.49 4.86 -10.26
C GLY A 98 -3.26 3.89 -9.35
N PRO A 99 -3.70 4.25 -8.12
CA PRO A 99 -4.27 3.30 -7.17
C PRO A 99 -5.32 2.36 -7.77
N LEU A 100 -6.30 2.90 -8.50
CA LEU A 100 -7.34 2.05 -9.10
C LEU A 100 -6.78 0.97 -10.03
N GLY A 101 -5.89 1.33 -10.96
CA GLY A 101 -5.33 0.35 -11.90
C GLY A 101 -4.29 -0.56 -11.29
N GLU A 102 -3.47 -0.02 -10.40
CA GLU A 102 -2.42 -0.77 -9.71
C GLU A 102 -3.03 -1.83 -8.80
N GLU A 103 -4.00 -1.46 -7.97
CA GLU A 103 -4.65 -2.40 -7.05
C GLU A 103 -5.44 -3.50 -7.77
N ILE A 104 -6.07 -3.21 -8.91
CA ILE A 104 -6.73 -4.23 -9.75
C ILE A 104 -5.72 -5.31 -10.16
N GLY A 105 -4.50 -4.91 -10.53
CA GLY A 105 -3.42 -5.84 -10.87
C GLY A 105 -2.86 -6.56 -9.66
N TRP A 106 -2.31 -5.81 -8.71
CA TRP A 106 -1.55 -6.37 -7.60
C TRP A 106 -2.43 -7.10 -6.60
N ARG A 107 -3.48 -6.45 -6.09
CA ARG A 107 -4.36 -7.02 -5.05
C ARG A 107 -5.50 -7.82 -5.68
N GLY A 108 -5.95 -7.44 -6.86
CA GLY A 108 -7.06 -8.08 -7.55
C GLY A 108 -6.70 -9.34 -8.31
N TYR A 109 -5.49 -9.39 -8.91
CA TYR A 109 -5.06 -10.49 -9.76
C TYR A 109 -3.86 -11.27 -9.20
N VAL A 110 -2.74 -10.59 -8.90
CA VAL A 110 -1.49 -11.26 -8.48
C VAL A 110 -1.62 -11.87 -7.09
N GLN A 111 -2.06 -11.10 -6.11
CA GLN A 111 -2.15 -11.52 -4.71
C GLN A 111 -3.05 -12.77 -4.52
N PRO A 112 -4.28 -12.86 -5.06
CA PRO A 112 -5.11 -14.05 -4.90
C PRO A 112 -4.49 -15.29 -5.55
N GLY A 113 -3.75 -15.12 -6.66
CA GLY A 113 -3.01 -16.19 -7.32
C GLY A 113 -1.87 -16.73 -6.46
N LEU A 114 -1.05 -15.85 -5.89
CA LEU A 114 0.03 -16.23 -4.97
C LEU A 114 -0.51 -16.83 -3.67
N ARG A 115 -1.61 -16.30 -3.15
CA ARG A 115 -2.22 -16.75 -1.89
C ARG A 115 -2.75 -18.19 -1.94
N GLN A 116 -3.00 -18.74 -3.13
CA GLN A 116 -3.34 -20.15 -3.32
C GLN A 116 -2.18 -21.10 -2.96
N LYS A 117 -0.93 -20.62 -3.07
CA LYS A 117 0.27 -21.44 -2.84
C LYS A 117 1.07 -20.99 -1.61
N LEU A 118 0.92 -19.73 -1.20
CA LEU A 118 1.71 -19.10 -0.14
C LEU A 118 0.84 -18.62 1.00
N LYS A 119 1.44 -18.53 2.20
CA LYS A 119 0.84 -17.86 3.37
C LYS A 119 0.77 -16.34 3.13
N LEU A 120 0.00 -15.64 3.95
CA LEU A 120 -0.24 -14.20 3.80
C LEU A 120 1.05 -13.37 3.79
N PHE A 121 1.94 -13.58 4.77
CA PHE A 121 3.19 -12.82 4.90
C PHE A 121 4.08 -12.94 3.65
N PRO A 122 4.49 -14.15 3.20
CA PRO A 122 5.23 -14.29 1.95
C PRO A 122 4.49 -13.72 0.72
N THR A 123 3.16 -13.78 0.71
CA THR A 123 2.37 -13.20 -0.39
C THR A 123 2.54 -11.69 -0.44
N GLY A 124 2.33 -10.98 0.67
CA GLY A 124 2.50 -9.53 0.73
C GLY A 124 3.93 -9.09 0.40
N ILE A 125 4.93 -9.79 0.95
CA ILE A 125 6.35 -9.52 0.69
C ILE A 125 6.66 -9.62 -0.80
N ILE A 126 6.24 -10.70 -1.47
CA ILE A 126 6.55 -10.91 -2.89
C ILE A 126 5.81 -9.92 -3.78
N VAL A 127 4.52 -9.68 -3.51
CA VAL A 127 3.72 -8.73 -4.30
C VAL A 127 4.36 -7.35 -4.29
N ASP A 128 4.68 -6.84 -3.11
CA ASP A 128 5.22 -5.48 -3.00
C ASP A 128 6.72 -5.40 -3.30
N ALA A 129 7.52 -6.47 -3.11
CA ALA A 129 8.88 -6.48 -3.66
C ALA A 129 8.89 -6.30 -5.18
N VAL A 130 7.97 -6.97 -5.90
CA VAL A 130 7.84 -6.83 -7.35
C VAL A 130 7.29 -5.45 -7.73
N TRP A 131 6.33 -4.93 -6.96
CA TRP A 131 5.79 -3.58 -7.15
C TRP A 131 6.85 -2.49 -6.94
N GLY A 132 7.63 -2.58 -5.87
CA GLY A 132 8.73 -1.66 -5.58
C GLY A 132 9.82 -1.71 -6.65
N LEU A 133 10.18 -2.89 -7.14
CA LEU A 133 11.09 -3.02 -8.29
C LEU A 133 10.54 -2.38 -9.56
N TRP A 134 9.23 -2.44 -9.79
CA TRP A 134 8.58 -1.77 -10.92
C TRP A 134 8.66 -0.23 -10.82
N HIS A 135 8.85 0.34 -9.61
CA HIS A 135 9.09 1.76 -9.40
C HIS A 135 10.53 2.22 -9.65
N LEU A 136 11.49 1.28 -9.79
CA LEU A 136 12.91 1.60 -9.90
C LEU A 136 13.24 2.71 -10.94
N PRO A 137 12.63 2.75 -12.14
CA PRO A 137 12.93 3.80 -13.12
C PRO A 137 12.61 5.22 -12.62
N LEU A 138 11.61 5.40 -11.75
CA LEU A 138 11.19 6.71 -11.25
C LEU A 138 12.28 7.40 -10.41
N PHE A 139 13.20 6.63 -9.84
CA PHE A 139 14.32 7.17 -9.05
C PHE A 139 15.38 7.87 -9.93
N PHE A 140 15.35 7.62 -11.24
CA PHE A 140 16.31 8.15 -12.21
C PHE A 140 15.71 9.18 -13.19
N ILE A 141 14.40 9.43 -13.15
CA ILE A 141 13.71 10.36 -14.06
C ILE A 141 13.58 11.76 -13.42
N PRO A 142 14.24 12.81 -13.95
CA PRO A 142 14.10 14.16 -13.43
C PRO A 142 12.63 14.63 -13.43
N GLY A 143 12.20 15.20 -12.30
CA GLY A 143 10.83 15.68 -12.10
C GLY A 143 9.82 14.60 -11.63
N ALA A 144 10.23 13.35 -11.47
CA ALA A 144 9.47 12.35 -10.72
C ALA A 144 9.60 12.59 -9.21
N SER A 145 8.58 12.21 -8.43
CA SER A 145 8.59 12.37 -6.96
C SER A 145 9.71 11.60 -6.26
N GLN A 146 10.15 10.49 -6.85
CA GLN A 146 11.18 9.60 -6.32
C GLN A 146 12.60 9.99 -6.79
N TYR A 147 12.73 10.98 -7.67
CA TYR A 147 14.01 11.36 -8.25
C TYR A 147 15.02 11.77 -7.17
N GLY A 148 16.17 11.10 -7.14
CA GLY A 148 17.21 11.35 -6.14
C GLY A 148 16.94 10.78 -4.74
N ALA A 149 15.82 10.09 -4.53
CA ALA A 149 15.55 9.39 -3.27
C ALA A 149 16.33 8.06 -3.18
N SER A 150 16.40 7.49 -1.97
CA SER A 150 17.05 6.19 -1.75
C SER A 150 16.12 5.04 -2.15
N PHE A 151 16.42 4.39 -3.28
CA PHE A 151 15.69 3.20 -3.72
C PHE A 151 15.72 2.04 -2.72
N PRO A 152 16.86 1.66 -2.10
CA PRO A 152 16.86 0.57 -1.11
C PRO A 152 15.97 0.85 0.09
N GLY A 153 16.01 2.09 0.61
CA GLY A 153 15.13 2.54 1.69
C GLY A 153 13.64 2.46 1.31
N PHE A 154 13.30 2.93 0.10
CA PHE A 154 11.96 2.78 -0.46
C PHE A 154 11.53 1.31 -0.52
N LEU A 155 12.33 0.44 -1.14
CA LEU A 155 11.99 -0.98 -1.32
C LEU A 155 11.77 -1.70 0.03
N ILE A 156 12.57 -1.42 1.05
CA ILE A 156 12.40 -2.00 2.38
C ILE A 156 11.08 -1.54 3.01
N SER A 157 10.77 -0.23 2.94
CA SER A 157 9.52 0.31 3.48
C SER A 157 8.29 -0.23 2.73
N ASP A 158 8.45 -0.43 1.43
CA ASP A 158 7.41 -0.90 0.54
C ASP A 158 7.04 -2.37 0.79
N ILE A 159 8.05 -3.24 0.95
CA ILE A 159 7.87 -4.64 1.33
C ILE A 159 7.15 -4.76 2.68
N ALA A 160 7.51 -3.90 3.66
CA ALA A 160 6.85 -3.89 4.96
C ALA A 160 5.36 -3.50 4.84
N LEU A 161 5.07 -2.46 4.05
CA LEU A 161 3.71 -2.01 3.77
C LEU A 161 2.89 -3.08 3.03
N GLY A 162 3.53 -3.86 2.16
CA GLY A 162 2.88 -4.90 1.39
C GLY A 162 2.23 -6.01 2.19
N VAL A 163 2.84 -6.36 3.33
CA VAL A 163 2.23 -7.29 4.29
C VAL A 163 0.94 -6.71 4.87
N VAL A 164 0.90 -5.41 5.16
CA VAL A 164 -0.28 -4.70 5.66
C VAL A 164 -1.37 -4.65 4.60
N PHE A 165 -1.03 -4.32 3.36
CA PHE A 165 -1.97 -4.38 2.23
C PHE A 165 -2.58 -5.76 2.08
N ALA A 166 -1.74 -6.79 2.11
CA ALA A 166 -2.20 -8.15 1.94
C ALA A 166 -3.20 -8.52 3.03
N TRP A 167 -2.89 -8.15 4.27
CA TRP A 167 -3.75 -8.37 5.43
C TRP A 167 -5.06 -7.59 5.38
N VAL A 168 -5.03 -6.29 5.06
CA VAL A 168 -6.24 -5.49 4.85
C VAL A 168 -7.13 -6.12 3.78
N TYR A 169 -6.56 -6.52 2.64
CA TYR A 169 -7.31 -7.17 1.57
C TYR A 169 -7.97 -8.48 2.04
N GLU A 170 -7.25 -9.35 2.76
CA GLU A 170 -7.81 -10.61 3.29
C GLU A 170 -8.90 -10.37 4.35
N ARG A 171 -8.70 -9.38 5.23
CA ARG A 171 -9.63 -9.07 6.33
C ARG A 171 -10.90 -8.34 5.90
N THR A 172 -10.84 -7.64 4.77
CA THR A 172 -11.99 -6.96 4.17
C THR A 172 -12.76 -7.84 3.18
N GLY A 173 -12.45 -9.15 3.12
CA GLY A 173 -13.11 -10.09 2.21
C GLY A 173 -12.73 -9.90 0.74
N GLY A 174 -11.53 -9.38 0.49
CA GLY A 174 -11.04 -9.09 -0.86
C GLY A 174 -11.58 -7.78 -1.45
N SER A 175 -11.87 -6.78 -0.62
CA SER A 175 -12.37 -5.49 -1.10
C SER A 175 -11.25 -4.70 -1.78
N LEU A 176 -11.33 -4.57 -3.10
CA LEU A 176 -10.41 -3.71 -3.86
C LEU A 176 -10.68 -2.23 -3.61
N LEU A 177 -11.91 -1.87 -3.21
CA LEU A 177 -12.21 -0.50 -2.79
C LEU A 177 -11.31 -0.07 -1.63
N LEU A 178 -11.20 -0.91 -0.59
CA LEU A 178 -10.36 -0.59 0.57
C LEU A 178 -8.87 -0.62 0.23
N SER A 179 -8.42 -1.52 -0.65
CA SER A 179 -7.03 -1.48 -1.15
C SER A 179 -6.74 -0.18 -1.90
N CYS A 180 -7.64 0.27 -2.79
CA CYS A 180 -7.49 1.53 -3.52
C CYS A 180 -7.50 2.72 -2.57
N LEU A 181 -8.39 2.71 -1.57
CA LEU A 181 -8.46 3.75 -0.56
C LEU A 181 -7.20 3.79 0.29
N PHE A 182 -6.66 2.63 0.65
CA PHE A 182 -5.44 2.54 1.44
C PHE A 182 -4.23 3.08 0.68
N HIS A 183 -4.08 2.70 -0.59
CA HIS A 183 -3.03 3.23 -1.48
C HIS A 183 -3.19 4.74 -1.68
N ALA A 184 -4.40 5.23 -1.96
CA ALA A 184 -4.62 6.66 -2.10
C ALA A 184 -4.31 7.41 -0.80
N ALA A 185 -4.66 6.85 0.37
CA ALA A 185 -4.29 7.40 1.66
C ALA A 185 -2.77 7.42 1.84
N TRP A 186 -2.04 6.37 1.45
CA TRP A 186 -0.58 6.36 1.48
C TRP A 186 0.03 7.46 0.62
N ASN A 187 -0.43 7.60 -0.64
CA ASN A 187 0.06 8.64 -1.55
C ASN A 187 -0.28 10.05 -1.04
N PHE A 188 -1.49 10.22 -0.52
CA PHE A 188 -1.95 11.46 0.06
C PHE A 188 -1.09 11.87 1.27
N THR A 189 -0.93 10.96 2.23
CA THR A 189 -0.14 11.21 3.44
C THR A 189 1.30 11.56 3.06
N ASN A 190 1.98 10.77 2.22
CA ASN A 190 3.34 11.08 1.78
C ASN A 190 3.47 12.43 1.05
N GLY A 191 2.45 12.84 0.28
CA GLY A 191 2.45 14.13 -0.40
C GLY A 191 2.09 15.32 0.50
N LEU A 192 1.30 15.09 1.56
CA LEU A 192 0.65 16.16 2.34
C LEU A 192 1.63 16.97 3.16
N ILE A 193 2.51 16.30 3.91
CA ILE A 193 3.44 16.97 4.82
C ILE A 193 4.86 16.54 4.47
N THR A 194 5.69 17.53 4.14
CA THR A 194 7.14 17.35 4.08
C THR A 194 7.73 17.73 5.43
N VAL A 195 8.41 16.77 6.05
CA VAL A 195 9.16 16.99 7.29
C VAL A 195 10.63 17.14 6.93
N ARG A 196 11.25 18.23 7.39
CA ARG A 196 12.68 18.49 7.23
C ARG A 196 13.37 18.37 8.58
N SER A 197 14.37 17.52 8.65
CA SER A 197 15.26 17.39 9.79
C SER A 197 16.23 18.57 9.78
N VAL A 198 16.19 19.43 10.80
CA VAL A 198 17.11 20.56 10.94
C VAL A 198 18.11 20.19 12.05
N ASN A 199 19.30 19.72 11.67
CA ASN A 199 20.34 19.26 12.60
C ASN A 199 19.88 18.18 13.59
N VAL A 200 18.94 17.32 13.19
CA VAL A 200 18.43 16.21 14.02
C VAL A 200 19.06 14.89 13.59
N ASP A 201 19.57 14.13 14.56
CA ASP A 201 19.96 12.73 14.37
C ASP A 201 18.70 11.86 14.15
N MET A 202 18.61 11.24 12.97
CA MET A 202 17.49 10.39 12.58
C MET A 202 17.49 9.01 13.26
N THR A 203 18.50 8.71 14.09
CA THR A 203 18.55 7.45 14.86
C THR A 203 17.34 7.30 15.77
N LYS A 204 16.96 8.37 16.50
CA LYS A 204 15.79 8.35 17.40
C LYS A 204 14.50 8.05 16.62
N TYR A 205 14.31 8.75 15.50
CA TYR A 205 13.17 8.53 14.59
C TYR A 205 13.13 7.07 14.12
N THR A 206 14.27 6.54 13.68
CA THR A 206 14.37 5.17 13.14
C THR A 206 14.00 4.13 14.20
N ILE A 207 14.49 4.29 15.44
CA ILE A 207 14.16 3.39 16.55
C ILE A 207 12.65 3.42 16.84
N ILE A 208 12.06 4.61 17.00
CA ILE A 208 10.63 4.76 17.31
C ILE A 208 9.77 4.19 16.18
N SER A 209 10.11 4.50 14.92
CA SER A 209 9.44 3.95 13.75
C SER A 209 9.46 2.42 13.75
N ASN A 210 10.63 1.80 14.00
CA ASN A 210 10.75 0.35 14.05
C ASN A 210 9.92 -0.27 15.18
N ILE A 211 9.87 0.36 16.36
CA ILE A 211 9.02 -0.10 17.46
C ILE A 211 7.54 -0.11 17.04
N ILE A 212 7.07 0.97 16.41
CA ILE A 212 5.68 1.06 15.93
C ILE A 212 5.39 -0.04 14.89
N TYR A 213 6.29 -0.27 13.92
CA TYR A 213 6.14 -1.36 12.96
C TYR A 213 6.06 -2.73 13.63
N VAL A 214 6.93 -3.01 14.61
CA VAL A 214 6.92 -4.29 15.35
C VAL A 214 5.60 -4.48 16.10
N VAL A 215 5.09 -3.45 16.77
CA VAL A 215 3.80 -3.52 17.48
C VAL A 215 2.66 -3.86 16.51
N ILE A 216 2.64 -3.22 15.34
CA ILE A 216 1.64 -3.47 14.29
C ILE A 216 1.76 -4.91 13.77
N LEU A 217 2.98 -5.38 13.50
CA LEU A 217 3.21 -6.76 13.05
C LEU A 217 2.75 -7.78 14.09
N ILE A 218 3.03 -7.57 15.38
CA ILE A 218 2.55 -8.42 16.47
C ILE A 218 1.02 -8.45 16.50
N PHE A 219 0.39 -7.27 16.42
CA PHE A 219 -1.07 -7.17 16.37
C PHE A 219 -1.65 -7.97 15.19
N MET A 220 -1.07 -7.84 13.99
CA MET A 220 -1.49 -8.58 12.81
C MET A 220 -1.32 -10.10 12.99
N ILE A 221 -0.20 -10.56 13.56
CA ILE A 221 0.04 -11.97 13.83
C ILE A 221 -1.01 -12.53 14.80
N ILE A 222 -1.30 -11.80 15.88
CA ILE A 222 -2.32 -12.20 16.87
C ILE A 222 -3.70 -12.28 16.21
N ASP A 223 -4.08 -11.27 15.44
CA ASP A 223 -5.35 -11.21 14.72
C ASP A 223 -5.52 -12.39 13.74
N MET A 224 -4.46 -12.71 12.99
CA MET A 224 -4.44 -13.86 12.09
C MET A 224 -4.55 -15.19 12.82
N TYR A 225 -3.85 -15.34 13.95
CA TYR A 225 -3.89 -16.55 14.75
C TYR A 225 -5.30 -16.80 15.33
N LYS A 226 -5.93 -15.75 15.88
CA LYS A 226 -7.32 -15.82 16.38
C LYS A 226 -8.28 -16.29 15.31
N LYS A 227 -8.20 -15.71 14.11
CA LYS A 227 -9.10 -16.08 13.01
C LYS A 227 -8.89 -17.50 12.50
N LYS A 228 -7.63 -17.96 12.44
CA LYS A 228 -7.34 -19.37 12.10
C LYS A 228 -7.97 -20.32 13.13
N LYS A 229 -7.85 -20.01 14.43
CA LYS A 229 -8.45 -20.81 15.51
C LYS A 229 -9.98 -20.86 15.39
N GLU A 230 -10.63 -19.72 15.15
CA GLU A 230 -12.09 -19.65 14.95
C GLU A 230 -12.56 -20.47 13.75
N ALA A 231 -11.78 -20.50 12.67
CA ALA A 231 -12.09 -21.31 11.49
C ALA A 231 -11.97 -22.82 11.77
N THR A 232 -10.97 -23.23 12.55
CA THR A 232 -10.79 -24.64 12.96
C THR A 232 -11.89 -25.10 13.92
N VAL A 233 -12.34 -24.26 14.86
CA VAL A 233 -13.40 -24.62 15.81
C VAL A 233 -14.78 -24.77 15.13
N LYS A 234 -14.99 -24.11 14.00
CA LYS A 234 -16.26 -24.14 13.25
C LYS A 234 -16.33 -25.25 12.17
N ALA A 235 -15.24 -25.96 11.94
CA ALA A 235 -15.12 -27.03 10.93
C ALA A 235 -15.27 -28.40 11.60
#